data_AF-A0A1Y1KVZ3-F1
#
_entry.id   AF-A0A1Y1KVZ3-F1
#
_cell.length_a   1.000
_cell.length_b   1.000
_cell.length_c   1.000
_cell.angle_alpha   90.00
_cell.angle_beta   90.00
_cell.angle_gamma   90.00
#
_symmetry.space_group_name_H-M   'P 1'
#
loop_
_entity.id
_entity.type
_entity.pdbx_description
1 polymer ?
#
loop_
_entity_poly.entity_id
_entity_poly.type
_entity_poly.pdbx_seq_one_letter_code
_entity_poly.pdbx_strand_id
1 'polypeptide(L)'
;LAHRSGWQQISDCLVGISWLQGKFLGLNEPVVPLLPNSDYQTGLVGAAAVLQALFQRTKIDCTYDIDVSLTQYNIWYYRLGQYTAEQGKALLARNEGFHVRHYDEMFSLIQKTHAAIAKARPELFEKPDYFSAMSGREWGVDDDVSILAPPFKFETSVLEYAVPSGARGRSMPKWAA
;
A
#
# COMPACT_ATOMS: atom_id res chain seq x y z
N LEU A 1 -10.76 12.74 17.76
CA LEU A 1 -10.58 11.58 16.84
C LEU A 1 -10.14 10.32 17.57
N ALA A 2 -9.32 10.41 18.63
CA ALA A 2 -8.68 9.26 19.30
C ALA A 2 -9.57 8.07 19.72
N HIS A 3 -10.88 8.28 19.97
CA HIS A 3 -11.80 7.21 20.37
C HIS A 3 -12.73 6.72 19.24
N ARG A 4 -12.51 7.17 17.99
CA ARG A 4 -13.31 6.77 16.84
C ARG A 4 -12.53 5.78 15.99
N SER A 5 -13.16 4.67 15.64
CA SER A 5 -12.64 3.76 14.61
C SER A 5 -12.48 4.50 13.29
N GLY A 6 -11.41 4.19 12.56
CA GLY A 6 -11.10 4.82 11.29
C GLY A 6 -10.42 3.82 10.36
N TRP A 7 -10.76 3.91 9.08
CA TRP A 7 -10.06 3.29 7.98
C TRP A 7 -9.48 4.38 7.10
N GLN A 8 -8.54 4.03 6.22
CA GLN A 8 -7.93 4.97 5.30
C GLN A 8 -8.97 5.87 4.60
N GLN A 9 -10.04 5.31 4.04
CA GLN A 9 -11.03 6.09 3.27
C GLN A 9 -11.68 7.19 4.12
N ILE A 10 -11.92 6.94 5.40
CA ILE A 10 -12.47 7.92 6.33
C ILE A 10 -11.47 9.05 6.55
N SER A 11 -10.20 8.71 6.76
CA SER A 11 -9.12 9.67 6.95
C SER A 11 -8.89 10.52 5.70
N ASP A 12 -8.87 9.90 4.52
CA ASP A 12 -8.67 10.56 3.22
C ASP A 12 -9.76 11.58 2.93
N CYS A 13 -11.02 11.23 3.23
CA CYS A 13 -12.15 12.15 3.12
C CYS A 13 -12.07 13.27 4.17
N LEU A 14 -11.76 12.95 5.43
CA LEU A 14 -11.70 13.91 6.54
C LEU A 14 -10.68 15.04 6.28
N VAL A 15 -9.53 14.70 5.71
CA VAL A 15 -8.45 15.68 5.44
C VAL A 15 -8.50 16.26 4.02
N GLY A 16 -9.48 15.88 3.21
CA GLY A 16 -9.69 16.41 1.86
C GLY A 16 -8.85 15.79 0.75
N ILE A 17 -8.08 14.72 1.01
CA ILE A 17 -7.31 14.00 -0.03
C ILE A 17 -8.25 13.47 -1.12
N SER A 18 -9.39 12.88 -0.73
CA SER A 18 -10.34 12.33 -1.71
C SER A 18 -10.90 13.41 -2.65
N TRP A 19 -11.10 14.64 -2.14
CA TRP A 19 -11.54 15.76 -2.96
C TRP A 19 -10.44 16.21 -3.94
N LEU A 20 -9.19 16.26 -3.48
CA LEU A 20 -8.05 16.60 -4.33
C LEU A 20 -7.82 15.57 -5.43
N GLN A 21 -7.98 14.28 -5.11
CA GLN A 21 -7.89 13.20 -6.07
C GLN A 21 -8.98 13.32 -7.14
N GLY A 22 -10.23 13.59 -6.74
CA GLY A 22 -11.32 13.87 -7.69
C GLY A 22 -11.00 15.04 -8.61
N LYS A 23 -10.52 16.16 -8.04
CA LYS A 23 -10.10 17.34 -8.81
C LYS A 23 -8.96 17.02 -9.78
N PHE A 24 -7.97 16.23 -9.35
CA PHE A 24 -6.87 15.78 -10.20
C PHE A 24 -7.37 14.97 -11.40
N LEU A 25 -8.40 14.15 -11.20
CA LEU A 25 -9.05 13.36 -12.26
C LEU A 25 -10.03 14.18 -13.12
N GLY A 26 -10.16 15.49 -12.88
CA GLY A 26 -11.10 16.36 -13.59
C GLY A 26 -12.56 16.15 -13.19
N LEU A 27 -12.82 15.62 -12.01
CA LEU A 27 -14.15 15.32 -11.50
C LEU A 27 -14.59 16.35 -10.45
N ASN A 28 -15.89 16.59 -10.36
CA ASN A 28 -16.52 17.40 -9.31
C ASN A 28 -17.13 16.52 -8.21
N GLU A 29 -16.37 15.53 -7.75
CA GLU A 29 -16.75 14.60 -6.68
C GLU A 29 -15.50 14.04 -6.00
N PRO A 30 -15.57 13.62 -4.73
CA PRO A 30 -14.43 13.00 -4.07
C PRO A 30 -14.21 11.58 -4.59
N VAL A 31 -12.96 11.23 -4.87
CA VAL A 31 -12.55 9.86 -5.21
C VAL A 31 -11.44 9.48 -4.24
N VAL A 32 -11.60 8.37 -3.51
CA VAL A 32 -10.54 7.92 -2.60
C VAL A 32 -9.27 7.54 -3.39
N PRO A 33 -8.07 7.65 -2.80
CA PRO A 33 -6.84 7.14 -3.41
C PRO A 33 -7.02 5.71 -3.94
N LEU A 34 -6.43 5.46 -5.11
CA LEU A 34 -6.69 4.26 -5.91
C LEU A 34 -6.20 2.95 -5.29
N LEU A 35 -5.27 3.06 -4.36
CA LEU A 35 -4.67 1.99 -3.59
C LEU A 35 -4.78 2.36 -2.10
N PRO A 36 -4.65 1.39 -1.18
CA PRO A 36 -4.62 1.65 0.26
C PRO A 36 -3.30 2.34 0.71
N ASN A 37 -3.02 3.51 0.14
CA ASN A 37 -1.85 4.33 0.37
C ASN A 37 -1.64 4.63 1.86
N SER A 38 -2.59 5.27 2.52
CA SER A 38 -2.43 5.73 3.90
C SER A 38 -2.29 4.57 4.89
N ASP A 39 -2.96 3.44 4.67
CA ASP A 39 -2.78 2.24 5.49
C ASP A 39 -1.34 1.72 5.41
N TYR A 40 -0.84 1.49 4.18
CA TYR A 40 0.54 1.01 3.98
C TYR A 40 1.58 2.00 4.50
N GLN A 41 1.41 3.28 4.17
CA GLN A 41 2.42 4.29 4.49
C GLN A 41 2.45 4.64 5.98
N THR A 42 1.29 4.66 6.66
CA THR A 42 1.25 4.81 8.12
C THR A 42 1.89 3.61 8.81
N GLY A 43 1.67 2.40 8.29
CA GLY A 43 2.36 1.20 8.77
C GLY A 43 3.88 1.28 8.63
N LEU A 44 4.38 1.76 7.48
CA LEU A 44 5.82 1.98 7.26
C LEU A 44 6.41 3.02 8.21
N VAL A 45 5.71 4.13 8.45
CA VAL A 45 6.12 5.13 9.43
C VAL A 45 6.19 4.53 10.84
N GLY A 46 5.20 3.72 11.23
CA GLY A 46 5.20 3.01 12.52
C GLY A 46 6.37 2.03 12.64
N ALA A 47 6.63 1.24 11.60
CA ALA A 47 7.76 0.31 11.56
C ALA A 47 9.10 1.05 11.71
N ALA A 48 9.29 2.16 10.99
CA ALA A 48 10.47 3.00 11.13
C ALA A 48 10.64 3.57 12.55
N ALA A 49 9.54 4.02 13.17
CA ALA A 49 9.55 4.50 14.55
C ALA A 49 9.95 3.39 15.55
N VAL A 50 9.44 2.18 15.37
CA VAL A 50 9.80 1.01 16.20
C VAL A 50 11.28 0.65 16.03
N LEU A 51 11.79 0.59 14.79
CA LEU A 51 13.20 0.33 14.53
C LEU A 51 14.09 1.38 15.19
N GLN A 52 13.71 2.66 15.10
CA GLN A 52 14.41 3.75 15.76
C GLN A 52 14.39 3.59 17.29
N ALA A 53 13.24 3.26 17.89
CA ALA A 53 13.12 3.04 19.33
C ALA A 53 13.98 1.87 19.80
N LEU A 54 13.97 0.74 19.09
CA LEU A 54 14.83 -0.42 19.38
C LEU A 54 16.31 -0.05 19.28
N PHE A 55 16.70 0.73 18.27
CA PHE A 55 18.06 1.22 18.15
C PHE A 55 18.47 2.15 19.29
N GLN A 56 17.58 3.01 19.77
CA GLN A 56 17.90 3.85 20.94
C GLN A 56 18.04 3.03 22.22
N ARG A 57 17.23 1.97 22.38
CA ARG A 57 17.33 1.04 23.51
C ARG A 57 18.65 0.30 23.61
N THR A 58 19.41 0.18 22.52
CA THR A 58 20.76 -0.40 22.57
C THR A 58 21.81 0.57 23.12
N LYS A 59 21.47 1.87 23.21
CA LYS A 59 22.37 2.95 23.64
C LYS A 59 22.03 3.48 25.02
N ILE A 60 20.75 3.55 25.34
CA ILE A 60 20.23 4.09 26.59
C ILE A 60 19.09 3.22 27.12
N ASP A 61 19.06 3.00 28.43
CA ASP A 61 18.02 2.22 29.09
C ASP A 61 16.73 3.04 29.18
N CYS A 62 15.85 2.88 28.19
CA CYS A 62 14.60 3.64 28.07
C CYS A 62 13.50 2.80 27.42
N THR A 63 12.25 3.25 27.57
CA THR A 63 11.06 2.66 26.93
C THR A 63 10.33 3.74 26.13
N TYR A 64 9.68 3.34 25.05
CA TYR A 64 8.96 4.24 24.14
C TYR A 64 7.52 3.80 24.00
N ASP A 65 6.61 4.77 24.07
CA ASP A 65 5.25 4.65 23.56
C ASP A 65 5.21 5.30 22.17
N ILE A 66 4.67 4.58 21.18
CA ILE A 66 4.63 5.02 19.78
C ILE A 66 3.17 5.04 19.33
N ASP A 67 2.65 6.25 19.09
CA ASP A 67 1.33 6.46 18.50
C ASP A 67 1.45 6.83 17.02
N VAL A 68 0.74 6.11 16.17
CA VAL A 68 0.60 6.43 14.74
C VAL A 68 -0.86 6.68 14.38
N SER A 69 -1.09 7.55 13.40
CA SER A 69 -2.44 7.94 12.99
C SER A 69 -2.51 8.15 11.49
N LEU A 70 -3.47 7.47 10.85
CA LEU A 70 -3.81 7.67 9.43
C LEU A 70 -4.06 9.14 9.11
N THR A 71 -4.73 9.87 10.02
CA THR A 71 -5.06 11.28 9.83
C THR A 71 -3.83 12.17 9.95
N GLN A 72 -2.93 11.90 10.91
CA GLN A 72 -1.68 12.65 11.00
C GLN A 72 -0.76 12.40 9.81
N TYR A 73 -0.66 11.14 9.37
CA TYR A 73 0.04 10.80 8.13
C TYR A 73 -0.53 11.57 6.93
N ASN A 74 -1.85 11.57 6.77
CA ASN A 74 -2.50 12.27 5.67
C ASN A 74 -2.31 13.79 5.71
N ILE A 75 -2.35 14.41 6.89
CA ILE A 75 -2.06 15.85 7.06
C ILE A 75 -0.62 16.14 6.66
N TRP A 76 0.33 15.30 7.06
CA TRP A 76 1.72 15.42 6.65
C TRP A 76 1.86 15.25 5.13
N TYR A 77 1.24 14.22 4.54
CA TYR A 77 1.27 13.95 3.11
C TYR A 77 0.71 15.13 2.29
N TYR A 78 -0.43 15.69 2.72
CA TYR A 78 -1.03 16.89 2.12
C TYR A 78 -0.06 18.08 2.09
N ARG A 79 0.77 18.24 3.12
CA ARG A 79 1.73 19.36 3.26
C ARG A 79 2.97 19.23 2.37
N LEU A 80 3.21 18.06 1.77
CA LEU A 80 4.31 17.87 0.81
C LEU A 80 4.07 18.60 -0.52
N GLY A 81 2.86 19.12 -0.73
CA GLY A 81 2.47 19.85 -1.93
C GLY A 81 1.82 18.96 -2.99
N GLN A 82 1.39 19.60 -4.07
CA GLN A 82 0.72 18.94 -5.19
C GLN A 82 1.59 19.03 -6.44
N TYR A 83 1.36 18.09 -7.36
CA TYR A 83 1.89 18.19 -8.71
C TYR A 83 1.41 19.48 -9.40
N THR A 84 2.25 20.04 -10.27
CA THR A 84 1.85 21.14 -11.14
C THR A 84 0.78 20.69 -12.13
N ALA A 85 0.06 21.65 -12.73
CA ALA A 85 -0.93 21.33 -13.77
C ALA A 85 -0.32 20.57 -14.96
N GLU A 86 0.91 20.91 -15.34
CA GLU A 86 1.65 20.23 -16.43
C GLU A 86 1.99 18.79 -16.05
N GLN A 87 2.51 18.57 -14.84
CA GLN A 87 2.77 17.23 -14.31
C GLN A 87 1.47 16.42 -14.28
N GLY A 88 0.38 16.98 -13.77
CA GLY A 88 -0.92 16.29 -13.72
C GLY A 88 -1.43 15.91 -15.10
N LYS A 89 -1.34 16.82 -16.08
CA LYS A 89 -1.71 16.53 -17.47
C LYS A 89 -0.87 15.40 -18.06
N ALA A 90 0.44 15.39 -17.82
CA ALA A 90 1.32 14.32 -18.28
C ALA A 90 1.00 12.97 -17.61
N LEU A 91 0.70 12.96 -16.31
CA LEU A 91 0.31 11.74 -15.58
C LEU A 91 -0.98 11.13 -16.14
N LEU A 92 -1.99 11.95 -16.42
CA LEU A 92 -3.27 11.53 -16.99
C LEU A 92 -3.12 11.04 -18.44
N ALA A 93 -2.33 11.75 -19.26
CA ALA A 93 -2.10 11.37 -20.66
C ALA A 93 -1.46 9.99 -20.81
N ARG A 94 -0.62 9.56 -19.85
CA ARG A 94 -0.03 8.21 -19.84
C ARG A 94 -1.03 7.10 -19.53
N ASN A 95 -2.19 7.44 -18.94
CA ASN A 95 -3.22 6.49 -18.51
C ASN A 95 -4.53 6.77 -19.25
N GLU A 96 -4.46 6.96 -20.57
CA GLU A 96 -5.62 7.29 -21.40
C GLU A 96 -6.74 6.24 -21.27
N GLY A 97 -7.95 6.74 -20.97
CA GLY A 97 -9.15 5.94 -20.74
C GLY A 97 -9.33 5.47 -19.30
N PHE A 98 -8.40 5.77 -18.38
CA PHE A 98 -8.58 5.46 -16.97
C PHE A 98 -9.74 6.29 -16.38
N HIS A 99 -10.68 5.60 -15.72
CA HIS A 99 -11.87 6.23 -15.16
C HIS A 99 -12.28 5.56 -13.86
N VAL A 100 -12.52 6.37 -12.84
CA VAL A 100 -13.00 5.98 -11.51
C VAL A 100 -13.98 7.01 -10.98
N ARG A 101 -14.87 6.61 -10.07
CA ARG A 101 -15.92 7.43 -9.46
C ARG A 101 -15.96 7.24 -7.94
N HIS A 102 -16.66 8.12 -7.25
CA HIS A 102 -16.80 8.08 -5.78
C HIS A 102 -17.38 6.78 -5.22
N TYR A 103 -18.15 6.03 -6.02
CA TYR A 103 -18.78 4.76 -5.63
C TYR A 103 -17.91 3.53 -5.92
N ASP A 104 -16.75 3.70 -6.55
CA ASP A 104 -15.82 2.61 -6.75
C ASP A 104 -15.19 2.23 -5.40
N GLU A 105 -15.48 1.02 -4.95
CA GLU A 105 -14.91 0.47 -3.74
C GLU A 105 -13.46 0.00 -3.95
N MET A 106 -12.74 -0.29 -2.85
CA MET A 106 -11.30 -0.53 -2.86
C MET A 106 -10.85 -1.61 -3.84
N PHE A 107 -11.59 -2.72 -3.93
CA PHE A 107 -11.28 -3.82 -4.84
C PHE A 107 -11.47 -3.41 -6.31
N SER A 108 -12.56 -2.72 -6.64
CA SER A 108 -12.78 -2.13 -7.97
C SER A 108 -11.68 -1.14 -8.35
N LEU A 109 -11.27 -0.27 -7.42
CA LEU A 109 -10.18 0.67 -7.63
C LEU A 109 -8.85 -0.07 -7.90
N ILE A 110 -8.54 -1.11 -7.13
CA ILE A 110 -7.35 -1.95 -7.35
C ILE A 110 -7.40 -2.60 -8.73
N GLN A 111 -8.52 -3.20 -9.14
CA GLN A 111 -8.67 -3.85 -10.44
C GLN A 111 -8.49 -2.85 -11.60
N LYS A 112 -9.17 -1.70 -11.53
CA LYS A 112 -9.06 -0.64 -12.55
C LYS A 112 -7.65 -0.09 -12.64
N THR A 113 -7.01 0.13 -11.50
CA THR A 113 -5.63 0.63 -11.42
C THR A 113 -4.65 -0.40 -11.99
N HIS A 114 -4.80 -1.67 -11.63
CA HIS A 114 -4.01 -2.75 -12.19
C HIS A 114 -4.13 -2.83 -13.71
N ALA A 115 -5.36 -2.78 -14.26
CA ALA A 115 -5.59 -2.78 -15.70
C ALA A 115 -4.94 -1.58 -16.39
N ALA A 116 -5.02 -0.39 -15.79
CA ALA A 116 -4.37 0.81 -16.33
C ALA A 116 -2.84 0.69 -16.33
N ILE A 117 -2.24 0.20 -15.25
CA ILE A 117 -0.79 -0.02 -15.16
C ILE A 117 -0.35 -1.08 -16.16
N ALA A 118 -1.06 -2.21 -16.28
CA ALA A 118 -0.74 -3.26 -17.24
C ALA A 118 -0.79 -2.78 -18.70
N LYS A 119 -1.75 -1.90 -19.03
CA LYS A 119 -1.83 -1.27 -20.35
C LYS A 119 -0.70 -0.25 -20.58
N ALA A 120 -0.44 0.61 -19.60
CA ALA A 120 0.50 1.72 -19.77
C ALA A 120 1.96 1.28 -19.64
N ARG A 121 2.23 0.23 -18.87
CA ARG A 121 3.56 -0.26 -18.45
C ARG A 121 3.59 -1.79 -18.35
N PRO A 122 3.32 -2.52 -19.46
CA PRO A 122 3.28 -3.99 -19.44
C PRO A 122 4.61 -4.62 -18.99
N GLU A 123 5.73 -3.93 -19.23
CA GLU A 123 7.06 -4.43 -18.88
C GLU A 123 7.31 -4.58 -17.37
N LEU A 124 6.45 -3.99 -16.53
CA LEU A 124 6.48 -4.21 -15.08
C LEU A 124 6.03 -5.62 -14.69
N PHE A 125 5.21 -6.27 -15.50
CA PHE A 125 4.66 -7.61 -15.25
C PHE A 125 5.38 -8.70 -16.03
N GLU A 126 6.12 -8.33 -17.08
CA GLU A 126 6.80 -9.29 -17.97
C GLU A 126 8.22 -9.64 -17.51
N LYS A 127 8.81 -8.89 -16.58
CA LYS A 127 10.18 -9.14 -16.08
C LYS A 127 10.17 -10.22 -15.00
N PRO A 128 10.67 -11.45 -15.27
CA PRO A 128 10.60 -12.54 -14.30
C PRO A 128 11.34 -12.23 -13.00
N ASP A 129 12.45 -11.47 -13.07
CA ASP A 129 13.26 -11.08 -11.91
C ASP A 129 12.53 -10.16 -10.91
N TYR A 130 11.40 -9.56 -11.30
CA TYR A 130 10.56 -8.79 -10.38
C TYR A 130 9.67 -9.67 -9.52
N PHE A 131 9.64 -10.98 -9.80
CA PHE A 131 8.76 -11.90 -9.13
C PHE A 131 9.51 -13.12 -8.60
N SER A 132 8.93 -13.75 -7.59
CA SER A 132 9.34 -15.04 -7.07
C SER A 132 8.14 -15.98 -7.10
N ALA A 133 8.39 -17.27 -7.28
CA ALA A 133 7.34 -18.29 -7.23
C ALA A 133 7.05 -18.67 -5.76
N MET A 134 5.77 -18.75 -5.41
CA MET A 134 5.31 -19.28 -4.13
C MET A 134 4.23 -20.32 -4.41
N SER A 135 4.34 -21.51 -3.81
CA SER A 135 3.34 -22.57 -4.03
C SER A 135 1.90 -22.12 -3.77
N GLY A 136 1.02 -22.31 -4.74
CA GLY A 136 -0.40 -21.97 -4.66
C GLY A 136 -1.25 -22.96 -3.88
N ARG A 137 -0.70 -24.11 -3.44
CA ARG A 137 -1.46 -25.19 -2.79
C ARG A 137 -2.25 -24.71 -1.57
N GLU A 138 -1.69 -23.76 -0.85
CA GLU A 138 -2.29 -23.17 0.35
C GLU A 138 -3.47 -22.24 0.06
N TRP A 139 -3.62 -21.88 -1.21
CA TRP A 139 -4.76 -21.16 -1.77
C TRP A 139 -5.72 -22.10 -2.53
N GLY A 140 -5.47 -23.42 -2.53
CA GLY A 140 -6.26 -24.40 -3.27
C GLY A 140 -5.98 -24.39 -4.78
N VAL A 141 -4.78 -23.97 -5.20
CA VAL A 141 -4.35 -23.93 -6.59
C VAL A 141 -3.13 -24.83 -6.77
N ASP A 142 -3.09 -25.61 -7.86
CA ASP A 142 -1.98 -26.55 -8.10
C ASP A 142 -0.71 -25.85 -8.62
N ASP A 143 -0.90 -24.71 -9.31
CA ASP A 143 0.17 -23.89 -9.85
C ASP A 143 0.86 -23.02 -8.79
N ASP A 144 2.08 -22.58 -9.09
CA ASP A 144 2.75 -21.55 -8.31
C ASP A 144 2.12 -20.17 -8.55
N VAL A 145 1.99 -19.41 -7.47
CA VAL A 145 1.56 -18.01 -7.47
C VAL A 145 2.79 -17.12 -7.59
N SER A 146 2.72 -16.14 -8.49
CA SER A 146 3.75 -15.11 -8.64
C SER A 146 3.60 -14.05 -7.55
N ILE A 147 4.67 -13.81 -6.78
CA ILE A 147 4.73 -12.78 -5.74
C ILE A 147 5.84 -11.77 -6.06
N LEU A 148 5.66 -10.51 -5.68
CA LEU A 148 6.68 -9.48 -5.91
C LEU A 148 7.97 -9.84 -5.16
N ALA A 149 9.08 -9.92 -5.89
CA ALA A 149 10.39 -10.17 -5.32
C ALA A 149 10.89 -8.95 -4.53
N PRO A 150 11.67 -9.14 -3.46
CA PRO A 150 12.32 -8.03 -2.77
C PRO A 150 13.19 -7.21 -3.74
N PRO A 151 13.19 -5.87 -3.64
CA PRO A 151 13.98 -5.01 -4.53
C PRO A 151 15.49 -5.04 -4.22
N PHE A 152 15.92 -5.85 -3.25
CA PHE A 152 17.31 -6.01 -2.83
C PHE A 152 17.56 -7.46 -2.41
N LYS A 153 18.84 -7.85 -2.39
CA LYS A 153 19.32 -9.11 -1.81
C LYS A 153 20.28 -8.77 -0.69
N PHE A 154 20.17 -9.47 0.44
CA PHE A 154 21.19 -9.35 1.49
C PHE A 154 22.38 -10.25 1.13
N GLU A 155 23.59 -9.80 1.45
CA GLU A 155 24.82 -10.57 1.19
C GLU A 155 24.93 -11.82 2.07
N THR A 156 24.37 -11.78 3.28
CA THR A 156 24.50 -12.85 4.28
C THR A 156 23.18 -13.55 4.58
N SER A 157 22.07 -12.82 4.54
CA SER A 157 20.74 -13.35 4.91
C SER A 157 19.91 -13.63 3.67
N VAL A 158 19.00 -14.61 3.76
CA VAL A 158 18.01 -14.87 2.71
C VAL A 158 16.67 -14.36 3.21
N LEU A 159 16.02 -13.52 2.41
CA LEU A 159 14.65 -13.08 2.67
C LEU A 159 13.71 -13.90 1.81
N GLU A 160 13.07 -14.90 2.41
CA GLU A 160 12.15 -15.82 1.74
C GLU A 160 10.96 -16.19 2.63
N TYR A 161 9.91 -16.73 2.02
CA TYR A 161 8.77 -17.28 2.75
C TYR A 161 9.09 -18.70 3.20
N ALA A 162 9.45 -18.86 4.48
CA ALA A 162 9.62 -20.19 5.07
C ALA A 162 8.30 -21.00 5.04
N VAL A 163 7.17 -20.30 5.13
CA VAL A 163 5.82 -20.87 4.98
C VAL A 163 5.02 -19.98 4.03
N PRO A 164 4.43 -20.55 2.96
CA PRO A 164 3.59 -19.78 2.05
C PRO A 164 2.34 -19.22 2.75
N SER A 165 1.91 -18.03 2.33
CA SER A 165 0.59 -17.50 2.73
C SER A 165 -0.52 -18.40 2.18
N GLY A 166 -1.68 -18.44 2.84
CA GLY A 166 -2.77 -19.33 2.42
C GLY A 166 -4.16 -18.78 2.74
N ALA A 167 -5.17 -19.52 2.29
CA ALA A 167 -6.57 -19.17 2.44
C ALA A 167 -6.98 -19.03 3.93
N ARG A 168 -8.04 -18.25 4.17
CA ARG A 168 -8.60 -18.06 5.51
C ARG A 168 -8.95 -19.40 6.14
N GLY A 169 -8.46 -19.65 7.36
CA GLY A 169 -8.72 -20.87 8.10
C GLY A 169 -7.76 -22.04 7.80
N ARG A 170 -6.77 -21.85 6.92
CA ARG A 170 -5.73 -22.84 6.63
C ARG A 170 -4.90 -23.23 7.86
N SER A 171 -4.44 -22.23 8.61
CA SER A 171 -3.64 -22.47 9.82
C SER A 171 -4.53 -22.72 11.02
N MET A 172 -4.23 -23.79 11.78
CA MET A 172 -4.83 -23.95 13.10
C MET A 172 -4.30 -22.88 14.07
N PRO A 173 -5.10 -22.39 15.03
CA PRO A 173 -4.67 -21.41 16.02
C PRO A 173 -3.81 -22.08 17.10
N LYS A 174 -2.65 -22.62 16.71
CA LYS A 174 -1.67 -23.24 17.59
C LYS A 174 -0.28 -22.75 17.21
N TRP A 175 0.53 -22.45 18.22
CA TRP A 175 1.95 -22.18 18.03
C TRP A 175 2.70 -23.50 17.99
N ALA A 176 3.75 -23.60 17.17
CA ALA A 176 4.69 -24.71 17.26
C ALA A 176 5.40 -24.62 18.63
N ALA A 177 5.41 -25.73 19.36
CA ALA A 177 6.12 -25.86 20.64
C ALA A 177 7.63 -25.86 20.44
#